data_AF-A0A925V2J0-F1
#
_entry.id   AF-A0A925V2J0-F1
#
_cell.length_a   1.000
_cell.length_b   1.000
_cell.length_c   1.000
_cell.angle_alpha   90.00
_cell.angle_beta   90.00
_cell.angle_gamma   90.00
#
_symmetry.space_group_name_H-M   'P 1'
#
loop_
_entity.id
_entity.type
_entity.pdbx_description
1 polymer ?
#
loop_
_entity_poly.entity_id
_entity_poly.type
_entity_poly.pdbx_seq_one_letter_code
_entity_poly.pdbx_strand_id
1 'polypeptide(L)'
;MPARRHGTCHIRREHSLSGTMHRILATFAVATFLPLLACDSGGGEYVKKVEEFAEQACACKDAACATKVSQEQSEWMSKNAQSAAKLDAKDAEKIGAATTKMTGCVTKVATGG
;
A
#
# COMPACT_ATOMS: atom_id res chain seq x y z
N MET A 1 4.22 -37.20 3.99
CA MET A 1 3.60 -35.87 3.73
C MET A 1 2.44 -35.70 4.70
N PRO A 2 2.51 -34.87 5.77
CA PRO A 2 1.35 -34.62 6.62
C PRO A 2 0.74 -33.22 6.40
N ALA A 3 -0.59 -33.20 6.42
CA ALA A 3 -1.47 -32.04 6.26
C ALA A 3 -1.32 -31.03 7.41
N ARG A 4 -1.24 -29.73 7.08
CA ARG A 4 -1.24 -28.62 8.05
C ARG A 4 -2.66 -28.21 8.41
N ARG A 5 -2.92 -28.18 9.72
CA ARG A 5 -4.16 -27.72 10.37
C ARG A 5 -4.14 -26.20 10.48
N HIS A 6 -5.27 -25.55 10.18
CA HIS A 6 -5.51 -24.12 10.39
C HIS A 6 -5.95 -23.84 11.83
N GLY A 7 -5.27 -22.91 12.51
CA GLY A 7 -5.65 -22.35 13.82
C GLY A 7 -6.36 -21.00 13.67
N THR A 8 -7.37 -20.79 14.49
CA THR A 8 -8.30 -19.65 14.55
C THR A 8 -7.67 -18.35 15.08
N CYS A 9 -7.89 -17.21 14.40
CA CYS A 9 -7.51 -15.86 14.84
C CYS A 9 -8.76 -14.98 15.05
N HIS A 10 -8.93 -14.42 16.26
CA HIS A 10 -10.00 -13.50 16.66
C HIS A 10 -9.63 -12.03 16.34
N ILE A 11 -10.60 -11.20 15.92
CA ILE A 11 -10.35 -9.88 15.33
C ILE A 11 -11.18 -8.77 16.00
N ARG A 12 -10.50 -7.68 16.39
CA ARG A 12 -11.05 -6.35 16.72
C ARG A 12 -10.39 -5.35 15.75
N ARG A 13 -11.18 -4.63 14.94
CA ARG A 13 -10.70 -3.63 13.95
C ARG A 13 -11.68 -2.46 13.88
N GLU A 14 -11.18 -1.23 13.99
CA GLU A 14 -11.91 0.02 13.71
C GLU A 14 -11.33 0.67 12.43
N HIS A 15 -12.20 1.20 11.55
CA HIS A 15 -11.83 1.88 10.30
C HIS A 15 -12.66 3.17 10.13
N SER A 16 -11.94 4.22 9.72
CA SER A 16 -12.39 5.53 9.24
C SER A 16 -12.76 5.47 7.74
N LEU A 17 -13.67 6.33 7.25
CA LEU A 17 -14.09 6.46 5.83
C LEU A 17 -14.30 7.94 5.46
N SER A 18 -14.82 8.26 4.27
CA SER A 18 -14.73 9.56 3.60
C SER A 18 -16.06 9.99 2.95
N GLY A 19 -16.36 11.30 2.93
CA GLY A 19 -17.21 11.97 1.91
C GLY A 19 -18.48 12.69 2.38
N THR A 20 -18.43 14.01 2.61
CA THR A 20 -19.34 15.08 2.10
C THR A 20 -18.84 16.42 2.69
N MET A 21 -18.49 17.39 1.84
CA MET A 21 -18.07 18.72 2.28
C MET A 21 -19.29 19.54 2.69
N HIS A 22 -19.86 19.25 3.86
CA HIS A 22 -20.60 20.24 4.67
C HIS A 22 -20.20 20.03 6.12
N ARG A 23 -19.75 21.14 6.70
CA ARG A 23 -19.20 21.30 8.04
C ARG A 23 -19.86 20.39 9.08
N ILE A 24 -18.99 19.69 9.83
CA ILE A 24 -19.11 19.31 11.24
C ILE A 24 -19.70 17.90 11.53
N LEU A 25 -18.90 17.17 12.34
CA LEU A 25 -19.18 16.04 13.23
C LEU A 25 -19.03 14.59 12.74
N ALA A 26 -17.96 13.99 13.29
CA ALA A 26 -17.67 12.58 13.46
C ALA A 26 -18.87 11.66 13.68
N THR A 27 -18.95 10.61 12.85
CA THR A 27 -19.31 9.22 13.23
C THR A 27 -19.01 8.31 12.03
N PHE A 28 -17.78 7.79 11.93
CA PHE A 28 -17.46 6.68 11.03
C PHE A 28 -17.64 5.36 11.78
N ALA A 29 -18.84 4.80 11.70
CA ALA A 29 -19.13 3.44 12.13
C ALA A 29 -19.94 2.75 11.02
N VAL A 30 -19.25 2.23 10.01
CA VAL A 30 -19.74 1.12 9.18
C VAL A 30 -18.55 0.19 8.93
N ALA A 31 -18.38 -0.74 9.88
CA ALA A 31 -17.58 -1.93 9.70
C ALA A 31 -18.36 -2.91 8.82
N THR A 32 -17.91 -3.11 7.59
CA THR A 32 -18.32 -4.24 6.75
C THR A 32 -17.09 -4.96 6.20
N PHE A 33 -16.85 -6.15 6.77
CA PHE A 33 -16.35 -7.36 6.09
C PHE A 33 -14.98 -7.34 5.40
N LEU A 34 -13.97 -7.84 6.10
CA LEU A 34 -13.30 -9.13 5.85
C LEU A 34 -11.95 -9.11 6.56
N PRO A 35 -11.83 -9.71 7.74
CA PRO A 35 -10.54 -9.85 8.32
C PRO A 35 -10.08 -11.27 7.98
N LEU A 36 -9.61 -11.42 6.73
CA LEU A 36 -8.84 -12.59 6.35
C LEU A 36 -7.57 -12.57 7.21
N LEU A 37 -7.47 -13.58 8.06
CA LEU A 37 -6.25 -14.18 8.59
C LEU A 37 -5.00 -13.74 7.79
N ALA A 38 -4.41 -12.61 8.16
CA ALA A 38 -3.11 -12.20 7.64
C ALA A 38 -2.07 -13.04 8.40
N CYS A 39 -1.89 -14.27 7.94
CA CYS A 39 -0.70 -15.03 8.23
C CYS A 39 0.44 -14.28 7.51
N ASP A 40 1.27 -13.56 8.28
CA ASP A 40 2.36 -12.74 7.74
C ASP A 40 3.31 -13.63 6.93
N SER A 41 3.20 -13.54 5.61
CA SER A 41 4.06 -14.27 4.67
C SER A 41 5.27 -13.42 4.28
N GLY A 42 5.57 -12.34 5.00
CA GLY A 42 6.59 -11.35 4.66
C GLY A 42 6.27 -10.46 3.44
N GLY A 43 5.30 -10.81 2.58
CA GLY A 43 4.88 -10.01 1.43
C GLY A 43 4.16 -8.70 1.80
N GLY A 44 3.46 -8.68 2.94
CA GLY A 44 2.69 -7.52 3.39
C GLY A 44 3.53 -6.26 3.67
N GLU A 45 4.75 -6.42 4.18
CA GLU A 45 5.67 -5.29 4.38
C GLU A 45 6.16 -4.72 3.04
N TYR A 46 6.40 -5.58 2.05
CA TYR A 46 6.83 -5.16 0.73
C TYR A 46 5.74 -4.35 0.03
N VAL A 47 4.50 -4.85 0.06
CA VAL A 47 3.34 -4.12 -0.48
C VAL A 47 3.20 -2.76 0.19
N LYS A 48 3.25 -2.71 1.53
CA LYS A 48 3.12 -1.45 2.28
C LYS A 48 4.21 -0.46 1.90
N LYS A 49 5.46 -0.90 1.74
CA LYS A 49 6.55 0.02 1.36
C LYS A 49 6.35 0.58 -0.05
N VAL A 50 5.90 -0.24 -1.00
CA VAL A 50 5.58 0.24 -2.36
C VAL A 50 4.43 1.26 -2.33
N GLU A 51 3.40 1.03 -1.51
CA GLU A 51 2.32 2.00 -1.29
C GLU A 51 2.84 3.32 -0.70
N GLU A 52 3.72 3.28 0.30
CA GLU A 52 4.34 4.47 0.89
C GLU A 52 5.14 5.27 -0.16
N PHE A 53 5.90 4.62 -1.04
CA PHE A 53 6.61 5.31 -2.12
C PHE A 53 5.65 5.96 -3.12
N ALA A 54 4.53 5.29 -3.43
CA ALA A 54 3.50 5.89 -4.27
C ALA A 54 2.92 7.15 -3.61
N GLU A 55 2.63 7.12 -2.31
CA GLU A 55 2.13 8.29 -1.57
C GLU A 55 3.16 9.43 -1.50
N GLN A 56 4.43 9.11 -1.26
CA GLN A 56 5.50 10.10 -1.28
C GLN A 56 5.65 10.75 -2.67
N ALA A 57 5.57 9.97 -3.74
CA ALA A 57 5.59 10.49 -5.10
C ALA A 57 4.37 11.38 -5.39
N CYS A 58 3.19 11.05 -4.85
CA CYS A 58 2.00 11.90 -4.94
C CYS A 58 2.08 13.19 -4.11
N ALA A 59 2.85 13.19 -3.03
CA ALA A 59 3.08 14.38 -2.22
C ALA A 59 4.09 15.35 -2.85
N CYS A 60 4.83 14.89 -3.86
CA CYS A 60 5.79 15.73 -4.57
C CYS A 60 5.10 16.83 -5.37
N LYS A 61 5.70 18.03 -5.34
CA LYS A 61 5.25 19.21 -6.10
C LYS A 61 6.11 19.50 -7.32
N ASP A 62 7.27 18.86 -7.40
CA ASP A 62 8.26 19.09 -8.43
C ASP A 62 8.99 17.79 -8.81
N ALA A 63 9.64 17.84 -9.95
CA ALA A 63 10.37 16.70 -10.50
C ALA A 63 11.54 16.26 -9.62
N ALA A 64 12.18 17.17 -8.88
CA ALA A 64 13.33 16.81 -8.03
C ALA A 64 12.89 15.93 -6.85
N CYS A 65 11.74 16.24 -6.23
CA CYS A 65 11.13 15.38 -5.23
C CYS A 65 10.79 14.00 -5.81
N ALA A 66 10.15 13.95 -6.98
CA ALA A 66 9.79 12.68 -7.62
C ALA A 66 11.03 11.84 -7.97
N THR A 67 12.11 12.47 -8.46
CA THR A 67 13.40 11.81 -8.70
C THR A 67 13.99 11.23 -7.42
N LYS A 68 13.96 11.97 -6.31
CA LYS A 68 14.47 11.48 -5.02
C LYS A 68 13.68 10.26 -4.53
N VAL A 69 12.35 10.31 -4.57
CA VAL A 69 11.49 9.17 -4.19
C VAL A 69 11.78 7.96 -5.08
N SER A 70 11.97 8.15 -6.39
CA SER A 70 12.32 7.07 -7.31
C SER A 70 13.69 6.44 -7.03
N GLN A 71 14.69 7.25 -6.63
CA GLN A 71 15.99 6.75 -6.20
C GLN A 71 15.87 5.94 -4.90
N GLU A 72 15.16 6.46 -3.90
CA GLU A 72 14.92 5.78 -2.63
C GLU A 72 14.16 4.46 -2.83
N GLN A 73 13.16 4.45 -3.70
CA GLN A 73 12.44 3.24 -4.09
C GLN A 73 13.37 2.21 -4.74
N SER A 74 14.18 2.63 -5.71
CA SER A 74 15.11 1.74 -6.43
C SER A 74 16.16 1.14 -5.49
N GLU A 75 16.72 1.95 -4.59
CA GLU A 75 17.67 1.50 -3.59
C GLU A 75 17.02 0.52 -2.60
N TRP A 76 15.81 0.84 -2.12
CA TRP A 76 15.08 -0.02 -1.22
C TRP A 76 14.71 -1.36 -1.87
N MET A 77 14.22 -1.35 -3.11
CA MET A 77 13.90 -2.58 -3.85
C MET A 77 15.13 -3.45 -4.06
N SER A 78 16.28 -2.84 -4.36
CA SER A 78 17.54 -3.58 -4.51
C SER A 78 17.97 -4.27 -3.21
N LYS A 79 17.79 -3.61 -2.06
CA LYS A 79 18.10 -4.18 -0.73
C LYS A 79 17.07 -5.21 -0.26
N ASN A 80 15.87 -5.22 -0.86
CA ASN A 80 14.74 -6.04 -0.45
C ASN A 80 14.25 -6.98 -1.57
N ALA A 81 15.09 -7.28 -2.57
CA ALA A 81 14.72 -8.14 -3.70
C ALA A 81 14.25 -9.54 -3.25
N GLN A 82 14.82 -10.08 -2.18
CA GLN A 82 14.42 -11.33 -1.53
C GLN A 82 13.00 -11.31 -0.96
N SER A 83 12.48 -10.13 -0.61
CA SER A 83 11.12 -9.96 -0.12
C SER A 83 10.11 -9.96 -1.26
N ALA A 84 10.53 -9.58 -2.48
CA ALA A 84 9.71 -9.70 -3.68
C ALA A 84 9.41 -11.18 -4.05
N ALA A 85 10.33 -12.10 -3.73
CA ALA A 85 10.12 -13.53 -3.95
C ALA A 85 9.04 -14.16 -3.05
N LYS A 86 8.58 -13.44 -2.02
CA LYS A 86 7.54 -13.88 -1.08
C LYS A 86 6.14 -13.37 -1.44
N LEU A 87 6.02 -12.61 -2.51
CA LEU A 87 4.75 -12.02 -2.94
C LEU A 87 3.85 -13.11 -3.52
N ASP A 88 2.61 -13.15 -3.07
CA ASP A 88 1.55 -13.92 -3.71
C ASP A 88 0.78 -13.07 -4.74
N ALA A 89 -0.14 -13.69 -5.47
CA ALA A 89 -0.90 -13.02 -6.53
C ALA A 89 -1.70 -11.80 -6.03
N LYS A 90 -2.19 -11.82 -4.79
CA LYS A 90 -2.93 -10.70 -4.19
C LYS A 90 -1.99 -9.54 -3.84
N ASP A 91 -0.78 -9.86 -3.39
CA ASP A 91 0.24 -8.84 -3.13
C ASP A 91 0.73 -8.20 -4.44
N ALA A 92 0.88 -9.00 -5.51
CA ALA A 92 1.21 -8.49 -6.85
C ALA A 92 0.13 -7.53 -7.38
N GLU A 93 -1.16 -7.82 -7.16
CA GLU A 93 -2.26 -6.93 -7.53
C GLU A 93 -2.16 -5.57 -6.81
N LYS A 94 -1.90 -5.58 -5.50
CA LYS A 94 -1.73 -4.34 -4.72
C LYS A 94 -0.51 -3.55 -5.15
N ILE A 95 0.61 -4.21 -5.43
CA ILE A 95 1.81 -3.56 -5.98
C ILE A 95 1.52 -2.94 -7.34
N GLY A 96 0.76 -3.62 -8.19
CA GLY A 96 0.31 -3.08 -9.47
C GLY A 96 -0.55 -1.83 -9.31
N ALA A 97 -1.49 -1.84 -8.37
CA ALA A 97 -2.33 -0.68 -8.06
C ALA A 97 -1.50 0.49 -7.50
N ALA A 98 -0.58 0.23 -6.57
CA ALA A 98 0.32 1.24 -6.01
C ALA A 98 1.24 1.84 -7.08
N THR A 99 1.78 1.01 -7.98
CA THR A 99 2.61 1.46 -9.10
C THR A 99 1.82 2.33 -10.07
N THR A 100 0.58 1.94 -10.39
CA THR A 100 -0.31 2.74 -11.24
C THR A 100 -0.59 4.10 -10.61
N LYS A 101 -0.87 4.13 -9.31
CA LYS A 101 -1.05 5.38 -8.52
C LYS A 101 0.22 6.25 -8.58
N MET A 102 1.38 5.65 -8.36
CA MET A 102 2.67 6.34 -8.43
C MET A 102 2.89 6.98 -9.80
N THR A 103 2.70 6.24 -10.89
CA THR A 103 2.84 6.76 -12.26
C THR A 103 1.88 7.92 -12.51
N GLY A 104 0.60 7.79 -12.13
CA GLY A 104 -0.37 8.87 -12.28
C GLY A 104 0.06 10.15 -11.53
N CYS A 105 0.63 9.99 -10.35
CA CYS A 105 1.15 11.10 -9.56
C CYS A 105 2.40 11.75 -10.17
N VAL A 106 3.37 10.94 -10.61
CA VAL A 106 4.57 11.46 -11.28
C VAL A 106 4.21 12.18 -12.59
N THR A 107 3.27 11.63 -13.38
CA THR A 107 2.76 12.31 -14.57
C THR A 107 2.13 13.65 -14.23
N LYS A 108 1.32 13.73 -13.16
CA LYS A 108 0.71 15.00 -12.73
C LYS A 108 1.76 16.06 -12.39
N VAL A 109 2.82 15.67 -11.68
CA VAL A 109 3.95 16.55 -11.35
C VAL A 109 4.70 16.98 -12.62
N ALA A 110 4.93 16.06 -13.56
CA ALA A 110 5.63 16.33 -14.82
C ALA A 110 4.83 17.27 -15.75
N THR A 111 3.49 17.25 -15.68
CA THR A 111 2.61 18.09 -16.50
C THR A 111 2.24 19.42 -15.84
N GLY A 112 2.82 19.78 -14.69
CA GLY A 112 2.61 21.07 -14.01
C GLY A 112 1.56 21.02 -12.89
N GLY A 113 1.83 20.19 -11.88
CA GLY A 113 1.02 20.11 -10.65
C GLY A 113 0.91 21.42 -9.89
#